data_AF-A0A626Q3D9-F1
#
_entry.id   AF-A0A626Q3D9-F1
#
_cell.length_a   1.000
_cell.length_b   1.000
_cell.length_c   1.000
_cell.angle_alpha   90.00
_cell.angle_beta   90.00
_cell.angle_gamma   90.00
#
_symmetry.space_group_name_H-M   'P 1'
#
loop_
_entity.id
_entity.type
_entity.pdbx_description
1 polymer ?
#
loop_
_entity_poly.entity_id
_entity_poly.type
_entity_poly.pdbx_seq_one_letter_code
_entity_poly.pdbx_strand_id
1 'polypeptide(L)'
;MVSKEQQAPERERIRRKHAEWSDKTFGDVGPVGPLKHLSKEALEAAADPSDPLEWADMQFLLWDAQRRMGISDEFITRAMIEKLEINKTRQWPEPKDGEPRLHIKEQLESVVPEECPAELPYAQVKEVADLFALCWQSGEVVTYTPDPEKAIIWLNNYSGTCVQEYVKLERLQEALAGNSPVTPDGYALVPVEPTDEMIVAAMDSDDVTYNESDDTVFYVHHREIYKAMLAAAPKPETGPCTK
;
A
#
# COMPACT_ATOMS: atom_id res chain seq x y z
N MET A 1 15.09 -24.27 -42.89
CA MET A 1 15.30 -23.05 -42.08
C MET A 1 14.91 -23.39 -40.66
N VAL A 2 15.88 -23.51 -39.76
CA VAL A 2 15.64 -23.68 -38.31
C VAL A 2 15.06 -22.34 -37.83
N SER A 3 13.88 -22.36 -37.23
CA SER A 3 13.17 -21.14 -36.82
C SER A 3 13.99 -20.39 -35.75
N LYS A 4 13.95 -19.06 -35.72
CA LYS A 4 14.70 -18.22 -34.73
C LYS A 4 14.47 -18.66 -33.27
N GLU A 5 13.34 -19.28 -32.98
CA GLU A 5 13.03 -19.86 -31.67
C GLU A 5 13.95 -21.01 -31.23
N GLN A 6 14.54 -21.74 -32.17
CA GLN A 6 15.47 -22.84 -31.89
C GLN A 6 16.91 -22.36 -31.62
N GLN A 7 17.20 -21.06 -31.76
CA GLN A 7 18.52 -20.47 -31.50
C GLN A 7 18.67 -19.86 -30.10
N ALA A 8 17.57 -19.60 -29.39
CA ALA A 8 17.63 -19.07 -28.03
C ALA A 8 18.16 -20.14 -27.04
N PRO A 9 18.96 -19.74 -26.03
CA PRO A 9 19.37 -20.64 -24.96
C PRO A 9 18.17 -21.35 -24.32
N GLU A 10 18.35 -22.61 -23.92
CA GLU A 10 17.27 -23.44 -23.39
C GLU A 10 16.54 -22.80 -22.20
N ARG A 11 17.28 -22.15 -21.29
CA ARG A 11 16.73 -21.41 -20.15
C ARG A 11 15.72 -20.33 -20.58
N GLU A 12 16.00 -19.61 -21.67
CA GLU A 12 15.11 -18.56 -22.19
C GLU A 12 13.88 -19.16 -22.88
N ARG A 13 14.02 -20.34 -23.51
CA ARG A 13 12.88 -21.08 -24.06
C ARG A 13 11.95 -21.57 -22.94
N ILE A 14 12.52 -22.08 -21.85
CA ILE A 14 11.76 -22.51 -20.66
C ILE A 14 11.04 -21.32 -20.02
N ARG A 15 11.72 -20.19 -19.82
CA ARG A 15 11.12 -18.97 -19.25
C ARG A 15 9.92 -18.48 -20.05
N ARG A 16 10.01 -18.46 -21.39
CA ARG A 16 8.89 -18.07 -22.27
C ARG A 16 7.71 -19.05 -22.19
N LYS A 17 7.97 -20.35 -22.24
CA LYS A 17 6.92 -21.37 -22.08
C LYS A 17 6.23 -21.28 -20.72
N HIS A 18 7.00 -21.02 -19.67
CA HIS A 18 6.46 -20.81 -18.34
C HIS A 18 5.54 -19.57 -18.30
N ALA A 19 5.97 -18.45 -18.90
CA ALA A 19 5.14 -17.24 -19.00
C ALA A 19 3.82 -17.51 -19.74
N GLU A 20 3.88 -18.14 -20.91
CA GLU A 20 2.69 -18.51 -21.70
C GLU A 20 1.72 -19.40 -20.92
N TRP A 21 2.25 -20.40 -20.20
CA TRP A 21 1.44 -21.28 -19.36
C TRP A 21 0.82 -20.53 -18.17
N SER A 22 1.59 -19.68 -17.50
CA SER A 22 1.14 -18.89 -16.34
C SER A 22 0.06 -17.89 -16.76
N ASP A 23 0.20 -17.22 -17.90
CA ASP A 23 -0.82 -16.30 -18.43
C ASP A 23 -2.11 -17.05 -18.79
N LYS A 24 -2.00 -18.24 -19.39
CA LYS A 24 -3.15 -19.08 -19.71
C LYS A 24 -3.87 -19.61 -18.46
N THR A 25 -3.13 -19.91 -17.40
CA THR A 25 -3.65 -20.57 -16.19
C THR A 25 -4.23 -19.56 -15.20
N PHE A 26 -3.52 -18.45 -14.99
CA PHE A 26 -3.84 -17.48 -13.93
C PHE A 26 -4.37 -16.15 -14.47
N GLY A 27 -4.27 -15.89 -15.78
CA GLY A 27 -4.74 -14.66 -16.40
C GLY A 27 -3.89 -13.43 -16.05
N ASP A 28 -4.54 -12.26 -16.13
CA ASP A 28 -3.93 -10.96 -15.88
C ASP A 28 -3.91 -10.63 -14.37
N VAL A 29 -2.89 -11.16 -13.69
CA VAL A 29 -2.61 -10.90 -12.27
C VAL A 29 -1.27 -10.18 -12.10
N GLY A 30 -1.14 -9.41 -11.03
CA GLY A 30 0.09 -8.69 -10.67
C GLY A 30 1.15 -9.58 -9.98
N PRO A 31 2.31 -9.03 -9.61
CA PRO A 31 3.45 -9.81 -9.08
C PRO A 31 3.27 -10.31 -7.64
N VAL A 32 2.31 -9.74 -6.89
CA VAL A 32 2.22 -9.94 -5.44
C VAL A 32 1.91 -11.40 -5.10
N GLY A 33 1.08 -12.07 -5.93
CA GLY A 33 0.78 -13.49 -5.79
C GLY A 33 2.05 -14.35 -5.90
N PRO A 34 2.77 -14.30 -7.04
CA PRO A 34 4.04 -14.99 -7.20
C PRO A 34 5.08 -14.71 -6.12
N LEU A 35 5.19 -13.46 -5.63
CA LEU A 35 6.13 -13.11 -4.54
C LEU A 35 5.74 -13.74 -3.20
N LYS A 36 4.45 -13.77 -2.86
CA LYS A 36 3.97 -14.47 -1.67
C LYS A 36 4.18 -15.97 -1.78
N HIS A 37 4.03 -16.53 -2.97
CA HIS A 37 4.32 -17.94 -3.21
C HIS A 37 5.83 -18.21 -3.09
N LEU A 38 6.68 -17.33 -3.63
CA LEU A 38 8.13 -17.46 -3.55
C LEU A 38 8.63 -17.56 -2.10
N SER A 39 8.01 -16.85 -1.15
CA SER A 39 8.36 -17.00 0.27
C SER A 39 8.09 -18.39 0.85
N LYS A 40 7.11 -19.14 0.31
CA LYS A 40 6.82 -20.52 0.74
C LYS A 40 7.81 -21.49 0.12
N GLU A 41 8.05 -21.38 -1.18
CA GLU A 41 9.02 -22.22 -1.89
C GLU A 41 10.45 -22.04 -1.36
N ALA A 42 10.79 -20.83 -0.88
CA ALA A 42 12.06 -20.60 -0.20
C ALA A 42 12.19 -21.39 1.12
N LEU A 43 11.08 -21.61 1.84
CA LEU A 43 11.07 -22.46 3.05
C LEU A 43 11.14 -23.95 2.70
N GLU A 44 10.48 -24.37 1.62
CA GLU A 44 10.53 -25.75 1.11
C GLU A 44 11.95 -26.09 0.64
N ALA A 45 12.58 -25.22 -0.16
CA ALA A 45 13.98 -25.34 -0.57
C ALA A 45 14.96 -25.30 0.61
N ALA A 46 14.67 -24.54 1.69
CA ALA A 46 15.50 -24.54 2.88
C ALA A 46 15.36 -25.84 3.70
N ALA A 47 14.21 -26.50 3.64
CA ALA A 47 13.97 -27.79 4.32
C ALA A 47 14.63 -28.97 3.59
N ASP A 48 14.66 -28.95 2.25
CA ASP A 48 15.40 -29.93 1.45
C ASP A 48 16.23 -29.24 0.34
N PRO A 49 17.41 -28.69 0.68
CA PRO A 49 18.25 -28.00 -0.29
C PRO A 49 18.85 -28.95 -1.35
N SER A 50 18.68 -30.26 -1.19
CA SER A 50 19.15 -31.27 -2.14
C SER A 50 18.19 -31.51 -3.29
N ASP A 51 16.92 -31.08 -3.18
CA ASP A 51 15.94 -31.20 -4.25
C ASP A 51 16.06 -30.03 -5.25
N PRO A 52 16.49 -30.28 -6.50
CA PRO A 52 16.60 -29.24 -7.52
C PRO A 52 15.24 -28.66 -7.98
N LEU A 53 14.11 -29.32 -7.70
CA LEU A 53 12.80 -28.83 -8.10
C LEU A 53 12.36 -27.62 -7.25
N GLU A 54 12.66 -27.63 -5.96
CA GLU A 54 12.37 -26.50 -5.06
C GLU A 54 13.09 -25.21 -5.51
N TRP A 55 14.33 -25.36 -6.00
CA TRP A 55 15.07 -24.26 -6.63
C TRP A 55 14.45 -23.81 -7.96
N ALA A 56 13.86 -24.74 -8.72
CA ALA A 56 13.18 -24.43 -9.97
C ALA A 56 11.89 -23.64 -9.71
N ASP A 57 11.12 -23.99 -8.67
CA ASP A 57 9.92 -23.27 -8.28
C ASP A 57 10.23 -21.82 -7.87
N MET A 58 11.29 -21.61 -7.08
CA MET A 58 11.78 -20.26 -6.79
C MET A 58 12.10 -19.45 -8.06
N GLN A 59 12.76 -20.08 -9.05
CA GLN A 59 13.12 -19.42 -10.30
C GLN A 59 11.89 -19.07 -11.15
N PHE A 60 10.92 -19.99 -11.24
CA PHE A 60 9.68 -19.75 -11.95
C PHE A 60 8.91 -18.58 -11.35
N LEU A 61 8.75 -18.56 -10.02
CA LEU A 61 8.01 -17.51 -9.31
C LEU A 61 8.71 -16.15 -9.38
N LEU A 62 10.04 -16.11 -9.30
CA LEU A 62 10.80 -14.86 -9.45
C LEU A 62 10.68 -14.28 -10.86
N TRP A 63 10.84 -15.12 -11.89
CA TRP A 63 10.60 -14.71 -13.26
C TRP A 63 9.16 -14.25 -13.48
N ASP A 64 8.23 -14.94 -12.83
CA ASP A 64 6.81 -14.65 -12.95
C ASP A 64 6.49 -13.23 -12.44
N ALA A 65 6.94 -12.94 -11.23
CA ALA A 65 6.83 -11.63 -10.60
C ALA A 65 7.48 -10.52 -11.43
N GLN A 66 8.72 -10.74 -11.91
CA GLN A 66 9.46 -9.74 -12.69
C GLN A 66 8.71 -9.36 -13.97
N ARG A 67 8.27 -10.35 -14.78
CA ARG A 67 7.58 -10.04 -16.04
C ARG A 67 6.24 -9.36 -15.80
N ARG A 68 5.49 -9.72 -14.75
CA ARG A 68 4.20 -9.11 -14.41
C ARG A 68 4.35 -7.65 -13.97
N MET A 69 5.53 -7.25 -13.49
CA MET A 69 5.87 -5.85 -13.22
C MET A 69 6.56 -5.13 -14.38
N GLY A 70 6.75 -5.79 -15.52
CA GLY A 70 7.49 -5.21 -16.64
C GLY A 70 8.97 -4.98 -16.32
N ILE A 71 9.54 -5.69 -15.34
CA ILE A 71 10.97 -5.62 -15.03
C ILE A 71 11.74 -6.40 -16.09
N SER A 72 12.51 -5.68 -16.90
CA SER A 72 13.37 -6.29 -17.92
C SER A 72 14.67 -6.84 -17.32
N ASP A 73 15.30 -7.76 -18.06
CA ASP A 73 16.59 -8.33 -17.67
C ASP A 73 17.68 -7.25 -17.57
N GLU A 74 17.66 -6.24 -18.43
CA GLU A 74 18.57 -5.10 -18.36
C GLU A 74 18.33 -4.28 -17.09
N PHE A 75 17.06 -4.02 -16.75
CA PHE A 75 16.71 -3.22 -15.57
C PHE A 75 17.12 -3.93 -14.27
N ILE A 76 16.77 -5.21 -14.12
CA ILE A 76 17.16 -5.96 -12.92
C ILE A 76 18.67 -6.14 -12.83
N THR A 77 19.38 -6.32 -13.95
CA THR A 77 20.85 -6.44 -13.96
C THR A 77 21.50 -5.17 -13.42
N ARG A 78 21.05 -3.99 -13.86
CA ARG A 78 21.54 -2.71 -13.33
C ARG A 78 21.24 -2.56 -11.84
N ALA A 79 20.01 -2.88 -11.41
CA ALA A 79 19.65 -2.84 -9.99
C ALA A 79 20.50 -3.79 -9.14
N MET A 80 20.85 -4.98 -9.67
CA MET A 80 21.74 -5.93 -9.00
C MET A 80 23.17 -5.38 -8.86
N ILE A 81 23.70 -4.71 -9.89
CA ILE A 81 25.03 -4.06 -9.84
C ILE A 81 25.05 -2.99 -8.75
N GLU A 82 24.07 -2.07 -8.76
CA GLU A 82 23.97 -1.00 -7.76
C GLU A 82 23.79 -1.58 -6.35
N LYS A 83 22.93 -2.58 -6.19
CA LYS A 83 22.66 -3.22 -4.89
C LYS A 83 23.89 -3.94 -4.36
N LEU A 84 24.71 -4.55 -5.23
CA LEU A 84 25.94 -5.21 -4.86
C LEU A 84 26.95 -4.22 -4.28
N GLU A 85 27.13 -3.05 -4.91
CA GLU A 85 28.02 -2.00 -4.38
C GLU A 85 27.54 -1.47 -3.03
N ILE A 86 26.23 -1.23 -2.87
CA ILE A 86 25.64 -0.86 -1.57
C ILE A 86 25.90 -1.93 -0.50
N ASN A 87 25.82 -3.22 -0.87
CA ASN A 87 26.03 -4.30 0.09
C ASN A 87 27.51 -4.43 0.52
N LYS A 88 28.46 -4.11 -0.38
CA LYS A 88 29.91 -4.10 -0.06
C LYS A 88 30.31 -2.99 0.91
N THR A 89 29.56 -1.87 0.95
CA THR A 89 29.85 -0.77 1.87
C THR A 89 29.23 -0.95 3.26
N ARG A 90 28.43 -2.00 3.48
CA ARG A 90 27.75 -2.26 4.76
C ARG A 90 28.64 -3.05 5.71
N GLN A 91 28.34 -2.92 7.00
CA GLN A 91 28.87 -3.80 8.03
C GLN A 91 27.93 -4.99 8.24
N TRP A 92 28.53 -6.16 8.41
CA TRP A 92 27.85 -7.44 8.54
C TRP A 92 28.28 -8.16 9.81
N PRO A 93 27.35 -8.83 10.52
CA PRO A 93 27.68 -9.63 11.69
C PRO A 93 28.51 -10.86 11.31
N GLU A 94 29.09 -11.52 12.31
CA GLU A 94 29.85 -12.74 12.09
C GLU A 94 29.02 -13.84 11.40
N PRO A 95 29.67 -14.63 10.54
CA PRO A 95 29.01 -15.74 9.89
C PRO A 95 28.39 -16.80 10.80
N LYS A 96 27.08 -17.02 10.67
CA LYS A 96 26.36 -18.18 11.21
C LYS A 96 25.74 -18.99 10.09
N ASP A 97 25.93 -20.31 10.13
CA ASP A 97 25.32 -21.23 9.17
C ASP A 97 23.84 -21.44 9.47
N GLY A 98 23.02 -21.63 8.43
CA GLY A 98 21.56 -21.81 8.54
C GLY A 98 20.75 -20.56 8.92
N GLU A 99 21.37 -19.45 9.33
CA GLU A 99 20.69 -18.25 9.81
C GLU A 99 20.72 -17.08 8.81
N PRO A 100 19.61 -16.34 8.64
CA PRO A 100 19.60 -15.10 7.87
C PRO A 100 20.58 -14.07 8.42
N ARG A 101 21.24 -13.32 7.51
CA ARG A 101 22.20 -12.28 7.90
C ARG A 101 21.69 -10.91 7.50
N LEU A 102 21.52 -10.07 8.51
CA LEU A 102 21.09 -8.69 8.34
C LEU A 102 22.30 -7.77 8.54
N HIS A 103 22.35 -6.70 7.77
CA HIS A 103 23.36 -5.65 7.94
C HIS A 103 23.13 -4.92 9.27
N ILE A 104 24.22 -4.48 9.89
CA ILE A 104 24.16 -3.70 11.13
C ILE A 104 23.65 -2.30 10.78
N LYS A 105 22.60 -1.86 11.46
CA LYS A 105 22.14 -0.47 11.44
C LYS A 105 22.79 0.24 12.63
N GLU A 106 23.64 1.23 12.39
CA GLU A 106 24.08 2.11 13.49
C GLU A 106 22.83 2.82 14.06
N GLN A 107 22.46 2.48 15.28
CA GLN A 107 21.52 3.28 16.04
C GLN A 107 22.26 4.56 16.42
N LEU A 108 21.95 5.68 15.76
CA LEU A 108 22.29 6.98 16.32
C LEU A 108 21.49 7.11 17.62
N GLU A 109 22.20 7.09 18.76
CA GLU A 109 21.61 7.32 20.07
C GLU A 109 20.88 8.66 20.06
N SER A 110 19.56 8.59 20.20
CA SER A 110 18.71 9.73 20.47
C SER A 110 19.12 10.32 21.81
N VAL A 111 19.83 11.45 21.79
CA VAL A 111 20.03 12.28 22.98
C VAL A 111 18.67 12.79 23.42
N VAL A 112 18.11 12.19 24.47
CA VAL A 112 16.89 12.66 25.15
C VAL A 112 17.32 13.69 26.20
N PRO A 113 16.89 14.96 26.13
CA PRO A 113 16.99 15.86 27.27
C PRO A 113 15.93 15.51 28.32
N GLU A 114 16.41 15.46 29.56
CA GLU A 114 15.73 15.09 30.80
C GLU A 114 14.77 16.19 31.30
N GLU A 115 13.69 15.75 31.97
CA GLU A 115 12.71 16.48 32.80
C GLU A 115 11.62 17.33 32.07
N CYS A 116 10.33 17.30 32.43
CA CYS A 116 9.73 17.49 33.75
C CYS A 116 8.21 17.11 33.75
N PRO A 117 7.54 17.03 34.92
CA PRO A 117 6.45 16.11 35.25
C PRO A 117 5.03 16.70 35.20
N ALA A 118 4.02 15.84 35.05
CA ALA A 118 2.80 15.74 35.89
C ALA A 118 1.74 14.90 35.17
N GLU A 119 1.33 13.78 35.76
CA GLU A 119 0.08 13.10 35.41
C GLU A 119 -1.10 14.02 35.74
N LEU A 120 -2.04 14.18 34.80
CA LEU A 120 -3.39 14.63 35.10
C LEU A 120 -4.43 13.64 34.55
N PRO A 121 -5.45 13.30 35.36
CA PRO A 121 -6.44 12.28 35.06
C PRO A 121 -7.60 12.88 34.24
N TYR A 122 -8.12 12.11 33.29
CA TYR A 122 -9.33 12.30 32.46
C TYR A 122 -9.07 12.37 30.95
N ALA A 123 -8.85 11.20 30.36
CA ALA A 123 -9.56 10.73 29.17
C ALA A 123 -9.37 9.21 29.09
N GLN A 124 -10.28 8.45 29.71
CA GLN A 124 -10.37 7.01 29.49
C GLN A 124 -10.89 6.78 28.08
N VAL A 125 -9.98 6.73 27.11
CA VAL A 125 -10.28 6.22 25.77
C VAL A 125 -10.37 4.70 25.89
N LYS A 126 -11.55 4.13 25.65
CA LYS A 126 -11.72 2.68 25.59
C LYS A 126 -10.95 2.11 24.40
N GLU A 127 -10.11 1.12 24.64
CA GLU A 127 -9.51 0.28 23.61
C GLU A 127 -10.59 -0.40 22.78
N VAL A 128 -10.54 -0.22 21.46
CA VAL A 128 -11.19 -1.12 20.50
C VAL A 128 -10.30 -1.23 19.27
N ALA A 129 -9.50 -2.30 19.19
CA ALA A 129 -9.62 -3.30 18.13
C ALA A 129 -8.46 -4.31 18.24
N ASP A 130 -8.80 -5.55 18.64
CA ASP A 130 -7.95 -6.74 18.79
C ASP A 130 -7.33 -7.21 17.44
N LEU A 131 -6.60 -6.36 16.71
CA LEU A 131 -5.91 -6.76 15.49
C LEU A 131 -4.48 -7.19 15.82
N PHE A 132 -4.27 -8.49 15.85
CA PHE A 132 -2.98 -9.11 16.11
C PHE A 132 -2.25 -9.36 14.79
N ALA A 133 -1.02 -8.86 14.69
CA ALA A 133 -0.11 -9.19 13.61
C ALA A 133 0.81 -10.34 14.03
N LEU A 134 0.89 -11.37 13.20
CA LEU A 134 1.98 -12.35 13.31
C LEU A 134 3.22 -11.69 12.71
N CYS A 135 4.24 -11.47 13.52
CA CYS A 135 5.50 -10.91 13.07
C CYS A 135 6.62 -11.94 13.24
N TRP A 136 7.58 -11.93 12.32
CA TRP A 136 8.87 -12.53 12.58
C TRP A 136 9.64 -11.71 13.63
N GLN A 137 10.61 -12.30 14.34
CA GLN A 137 11.49 -11.56 15.26
C GLN A 137 12.23 -10.37 14.61
N SER A 138 12.37 -10.38 13.28
CA SER A 138 12.91 -9.28 12.48
C SER A 138 11.95 -8.08 12.34
N GLY A 139 10.71 -8.17 12.83
CA GLY A 139 9.66 -7.14 12.76
C GLY A 139 8.83 -7.16 11.47
N GLU A 140 9.03 -8.15 10.60
CA GLU A 140 8.25 -8.29 9.36
C GLU A 140 6.89 -8.96 9.60
N VAL A 141 5.82 -8.33 9.11
CA VAL A 141 4.45 -8.79 9.32
C VAL A 141 4.07 -9.87 8.31
N VAL A 142 3.73 -11.05 8.81
CA VAL A 142 3.34 -12.23 8.03
C VAL A 142 1.86 -12.19 7.68
N THR A 143 1.01 -11.95 8.67
CA THR A 143 -0.46 -11.97 8.53
C THR A 143 -1.13 -11.28 9.71
N TYR A 144 -2.44 -11.01 9.58
CA TYR A 144 -3.25 -10.35 10.60
C TYR A 144 -4.41 -11.25 11.03
N THR A 145 -4.79 -11.21 12.31
CA THR A 145 -6.01 -11.84 12.83
C THR A 145 -6.73 -10.90 13.80
N PRO A 146 -8.06 -10.77 13.69
CA PRO A 146 -8.88 -10.13 14.71
C PRO A 146 -9.27 -11.10 15.85
N ASP A 147 -8.92 -12.39 15.72
CA ASP A 147 -9.27 -13.46 16.66
C ASP A 147 -8.16 -13.65 17.72
N PRO A 148 -8.44 -13.37 19.01
CA PRO A 148 -7.47 -13.48 20.09
C PRO A 148 -7.06 -14.93 20.41
N GLU A 149 -7.94 -15.91 20.23
CA GLU A 149 -7.57 -17.32 20.46
C GLU A 149 -6.55 -17.77 19.42
N LYS A 150 -6.72 -17.33 18.17
CA LYS A 150 -5.76 -17.56 17.09
C LYS A 150 -4.42 -16.86 17.34
N ALA A 151 -4.45 -15.65 17.91
CA ALA A 151 -3.24 -14.92 18.32
C ALA A 151 -2.49 -15.64 19.46
N ILE A 152 -3.20 -16.22 20.43
CA ILE A 152 -2.61 -17.03 21.50
C ILE A 152 -1.97 -18.31 20.94
N ILE A 153 -2.59 -18.95 19.95
CA ILE A 153 -1.99 -20.11 19.26
C ILE A 153 -0.68 -19.69 18.56
N TRP A 154 -0.63 -18.52 17.94
CA TRP A 154 0.60 -17.99 17.33
C TRP A 154 1.73 -17.77 18.32
N LEU A 155 1.42 -17.21 19.51
CA LEU A 155 2.40 -17.00 20.58
C LEU A 155 3.02 -18.29 21.10
N ASN A 156 2.22 -19.36 21.20
CA ASN A 156 2.64 -20.57 21.91
C ASN A 156 3.22 -21.66 21.00
N ASN A 157 2.86 -21.70 19.71
CA ASN A 157 3.19 -22.82 18.83
C ASN A 157 4.21 -22.50 17.72
N TYR A 158 4.65 -21.24 17.57
CA TYR A 158 5.62 -20.85 16.55
C TYR A 158 6.90 -20.26 17.17
N SER A 159 7.99 -21.04 17.09
CA SER A 159 9.34 -20.59 17.45
C SER A 159 9.83 -19.53 16.45
N GLY A 160 10.30 -18.39 16.94
CA GLY A 160 10.86 -17.33 16.08
C GLY A 160 9.87 -16.27 15.58
N THR A 161 8.61 -16.34 16.02
CA THR A 161 7.61 -15.30 15.79
C THR A 161 7.27 -14.56 17.09
N CYS A 162 6.90 -13.29 16.98
CA CYS A 162 6.26 -12.54 18.05
C CYS A 162 4.88 -12.07 17.57
N VAL A 163 3.91 -12.02 18.47
CA VAL A 163 2.62 -11.41 18.18
C VAL A 163 2.69 -9.96 18.63
N GLN A 164 2.50 -9.06 17.68
CA GLN A 164 2.47 -7.63 17.94
C GLN A 164 1.03 -7.16 17.77
N GLU A 165 0.49 -6.54 18.82
CA GLU A 165 -0.78 -5.85 18.73
C GLU A 165 -0.61 -4.63 17.82
N TYR A 166 -1.33 -4.64 16.70
CA TYR A 166 -1.18 -3.61 15.67
C TYR A 166 -2.52 -2.96 15.42
N VAL A 167 -2.70 -1.76 15.96
CA VAL A 167 -3.54 -0.76 15.31
C VAL A 167 -2.80 -0.36 14.04
N LYS A 168 -3.31 -0.71 12.85
CA LYS A 168 -2.68 -0.26 11.59
C LYS A 168 -2.70 1.28 11.54
N LEU A 169 -1.50 1.85 11.61
CA LEU A 169 -1.16 3.28 11.54
C LEU A 169 -1.74 4.03 10.34
N GLU A 170 -2.15 3.35 9.26
CA GLU A 170 -2.74 4.00 8.09
C GLU A 170 -4.14 4.58 8.38
N ARG A 171 -5.00 3.89 9.14
CA ARG A 171 -6.30 4.44 9.59
C ARG A 171 -6.13 5.51 10.65
N LEU A 172 -5.07 5.41 11.46
CA LEU A 172 -4.72 6.42 12.45
C LEU A 172 -4.09 7.64 11.79
N GLN A 173 -3.30 7.49 10.72
CA GLN A 173 -2.77 8.58 9.90
C GLN A 173 -3.87 9.22 9.05
N GLU A 174 -4.85 8.47 8.54
CA GLU A 174 -6.06 9.05 7.94
C GLU A 174 -6.92 9.81 8.96
N ALA A 175 -6.98 9.34 10.20
CA ALA A 175 -7.67 10.03 11.30
C ALA A 175 -6.87 11.21 11.90
N LEU A 176 -5.53 11.20 11.84
CA LEU A 176 -4.63 12.21 12.41
C LEU A 176 -4.13 13.25 11.39
N ALA A 177 -4.03 12.91 10.09
CA ALA A 177 -3.47 13.80 9.06
C ALA A 177 -4.51 14.78 8.48
N GLY A 178 -5.79 14.69 8.87
CA GLY A 178 -6.82 15.64 8.41
C GLY A 178 -6.99 15.75 6.89
N ASN A 179 -6.40 14.84 6.11
CA ASN A 179 -6.37 14.91 4.65
C ASN A 179 -7.66 14.33 4.08
N SER A 180 -8.65 15.21 4.01
CA SER A 180 -9.71 15.17 3.00
C SER A 180 -9.06 15.01 1.61
N PRO A 181 -9.61 14.18 0.70
CA PRO A 181 -9.00 13.94 -0.62
C PRO A 181 -8.67 15.26 -1.32
N VAL A 182 -7.43 15.36 -1.84
CA VAL A 182 -6.98 16.51 -2.65
C VAL A 182 -8.00 16.73 -3.75
N THR A 183 -8.67 17.88 -3.73
CA THR A 183 -9.65 18.25 -4.75
C THR A 183 -8.90 18.52 -6.05
N PRO A 184 -9.15 17.77 -7.14
CA PRO A 184 -8.45 17.99 -8.40
C PRO A 184 -8.69 19.40 -8.95
N ASP A 185 -7.75 19.93 -9.74
CA ASP A 185 -7.91 21.24 -10.38
C ASP A 185 -9.21 21.30 -11.19
N GLY A 186 -10.05 22.30 -10.92
CA GLY A 186 -11.38 22.46 -11.52
C GLY A 186 -12.54 21.84 -10.74
N TYR A 187 -12.29 21.21 -9.59
CA TYR A 187 -13.32 20.70 -8.67
C TYR A 187 -13.43 21.56 -7.41
N ALA A 188 -14.60 21.58 -6.77
CA ALA A 188 -14.86 22.28 -5.50
C ALA A 188 -15.49 21.32 -4.48
N LEU A 189 -15.05 21.39 -3.23
CA LEU A 189 -15.68 20.66 -2.12
C LEU A 189 -16.99 21.34 -1.76
N VAL A 190 -18.09 20.58 -1.82
CA VAL A 190 -19.42 21.02 -1.41
C VAL A 190 -20.11 19.92 -0.61
N PRO A 191 -21.06 20.26 0.28
CA PRO A 191 -21.89 19.28 0.96
C PRO A 191 -22.57 18.32 -0.03
N VAL A 192 -22.72 17.05 0.37
CA VAL A 192 -23.41 16.02 -0.43
C VAL A 192 -24.87 16.40 -0.65
N GLU A 193 -25.51 16.98 0.36
CA GLU A 193 -26.84 17.57 0.29
C GLU A 193 -26.72 19.11 0.42
N PRO A 194 -27.34 19.91 -0.46
CA PRO A 194 -27.29 21.37 -0.39
C PRO A 194 -27.78 21.90 0.96
N THR A 195 -27.10 22.91 1.50
CA THR A 195 -27.58 23.59 2.72
C THR A 195 -28.74 24.53 2.41
N ASP A 196 -29.46 24.98 3.44
CA ASP A 196 -30.55 25.93 3.30
C ASP A 196 -30.07 27.22 2.62
N GLU A 197 -28.86 27.71 2.93
CA GLU A 197 -28.28 28.90 2.29
C GLU A 197 -27.97 28.67 0.82
N MET A 198 -27.52 27.47 0.44
CA MET A 198 -27.30 27.11 -0.96
C MET A 198 -28.64 27.04 -1.72
N ILE A 199 -29.69 26.51 -1.09
CA ILE A 199 -31.03 26.42 -1.66
C ILE A 199 -31.63 27.83 -1.83
N VAL A 200 -31.50 28.70 -0.83
CA VAL A 200 -31.93 30.11 -0.92
C VAL A 200 -31.18 30.82 -2.04
N ALA A 201 -29.87 30.65 -2.14
CA ALA A 201 -29.07 31.26 -3.21
C ALA A 201 -29.47 30.76 -4.61
N ALA A 202 -29.90 29.50 -4.73
CA ALA A 202 -30.47 28.99 -5.97
C ALA A 202 -31.79 29.68 -6.33
N MET A 203 -32.67 29.86 -5.35
CA MET A 203 -34.00 30.47 -5.53
C MET A 203 -33.94 31.96 -5.84
N ASP A 204 -32.95 32.66 -5.30
CA ASP A 204 -32.75 34.11 -5.51
C ASP A 204 -31.83 34.43 -6.71
N SER A 205 -31.44 33.43 -7.50
CA SER A 205 -30.57 33.63 -8.65
C SER A 205 -31.32 34.23 -9.85
N ASP A 206 -30.66 35.09 -10.63
CA ASP A 206 -31.18 35.61 -11.90
C ASP A 206 -31.03 34.55 -13.00
N ASP A 207 -31.78 33.46 -12.88
CA ASP A 207 -31.67 32.26 -13.71
C ASP A 207 -32.77 32.11 -14.76
N VAL A 208 -33.78 32.97 -14.78
CA VAL A 208 -34.88 32.89 -15.75
C VAL A 208 -34.87 34.07 -16.71
N THR A 209 -34.85 33.78 -18.01
CA THR A 209 -35.09 34.78 -19.05
C THR A 209 -36.35 34.46 -19.83
N TYR A 210 -37.16 35.49 -20.11
CA TYR A 210 -38.40 35.37 -20.87
C TYR A 210 -38.15 35.67 -22.35
N ASN A 211 -38.84 34.95 -23.23
CA ASN A 211 -38.76 35.21 -24.66
C ASN A 211 -39.51 36.51 -25.00
N GLU A 212 -38.83 37.46 -25.63
CA GLU A 212 -39.42 38.77 -25.99
C GLU A 212 -40.57 38.67 -27.00
N SER A 213 -40.67 37.56 -27.73
CA SER A 213 -41.66 37.33 -28.80
C SER A 213 -42.81 36.40 -28.39
N ASP A 214 -42.67 35.67 -27.27
CA ASP A 214 -43.65 34.68 -26.79
C ASP A 214 -43.60 34.64 -25.25
N ASP A 215 -44.57 35.27 -24.61
CA ASP A 215 -44.66 35.43 -23.15
C ASP A 215 -45.02 34.12 -22.41
N THR A 216 -45.29 33.05 -23.15
CA THR A 216 -45.51 31.70 -22.60
C THR A 216 -44.23 30.88 -22.48
N VAL A 217 -43.12 31.36 -23.06
CA VAL A 217 -41.84 30.65 -23.10
C VAL A 217 -40.80 31.34 -22.22
N PHE A 218 -40.25 30.58 -21.27
CA PHE A 218 -39.12 31.01 -20.44
C PHE A 218 -37.98 29.99 -20.52
N TYR A 219 -36.76 30.48 -20.34
CA TYR A 219 -35.54 29.69 -20.32
C TYR A 219 -34.93 29.74 -18.93
N VAL A 220 -34.58 28.57 -18.40
CA VAL A 220 -33.90 28.42 -17.11
C VAL A 220 -32.41 28.19 -17.36
N HIS A 221 -31.58 29.05 -16.78
CA HIS A 221 -30.13 29.04 -16.88
C HIS A 221 -29.54 28.23 -15.72
N HIS A 222 -29.67 26.91 -15.79
CA HIS A 222 -29.21 25.98 -14.74
C HIS A 222 -27.76 26.19 -14.29
N ARG A 223 -26.90 26.74 -15.17
CA ARG A 223 -25.51 27.05 -14.84
C ARG A 223 -25.39 28.22 -13.85
N GLU A 224 -26.25 29.23 -13.97
CA GLU A 224 -26.24 30.39 -13.07
C GLU A 224 -26.78 29.99 -11.69
N ILE A 225 -27.81 29.13 -11.64
CA ILE A 225 -28.28 28.49 -10.40
C ILE A 225 -27.12 27.75 -9.71
N TYR A 226 -26.43 26.88 -10.45
CA TYR A 226 -25.35 26.07 -9.88
C TYR A 226 -24.17 26.93 -9.40
N LYS A 227 -23.82 28.00 -10.13
CA LYS A 227 -22.81 28.98 -9.68
C LYS A 227 -23.22 29.68 -8.39
N ALA A 228 -24.49 30.08 -8.26
CA ALA A 228 -25.00 30.71 -7.05
C ALA A 228 -24.93 29.75 -5.85
N MET A 229 -25.31 28.48 -6.05
CA MET A 229 -25.16 27.44 -5.02
C MET A 229 -23.71 27.21 -4.61
N LEU A 230 -22.78 27.13 -5.56
CA LEU A 230 -21.35 26.98 -5.27
C LEU A 230 -20.76 28.19 -4.54
N ALA A 231 -21.23 29.40 -4.84
CA ALA A 231 -20.78 30.62 -4.17
C ALA A 231 -21.25 30.69 -2.70
N ALA A 232 -22.44 30.15 -2.42
CA ALA A 232 -23.01 30.04 -1.08
C ALA A 232 -22.56 28.79 -0.30
N ALA A 233 -21.83 27.87 -0.95
CA ALA A 233 -21.37 26.65 -0.31
C ALA A 233 -20.42 26.94 0.87
N PRO A 234 -20.57 26.25 2.01
CA PRO A 234 -19.72 26.45 3.17
C PRO A 234 -18.26 26.10 2.83
N LYS A 235 -17.34 26.98 3.20
CA LYS A 235 -15.89 26.74 3.04
C LYS A 235 -15.33 26.06 4.29
N PRO A 236 -14.41 25.08 4.15
CA PRO A 236 -13.75 24.49 5.31
C PRO A 236 -12.96 25.56 6.07
N GLU A 237 -13.11 25.60 7.40
CA GLU A 237 -12.45 26.60 8.25
C GLU A 237 -10.92 26.42 8.21
N THR A 238 -10.20 27.41 7.67
CA THR A 238 -8.74 27.50 7.83
C THR A 238 -8.42 28.20 9.15
N GLY A 239 -8.56 27.49 10.27
CA GLY A 239 -8.14 27.97 11.60
C GLY A 239 -6.70 27.56 11.92
N PRO A 240 -5.87 28.42 12.54
CA PRO A 240 -4.49 28.08 12.86
C PRO A 240 -4.45 27.06 14.00
N CYS A 241 -3.63 26.02 13.82
CA CYS A 241 -3.30 25.03 14.84
C CYS A 241 -2.62 25.73 16.03
N THR A 242 -3.40 26.15 17.02
CA THR A 242 -2.87 26.61 18.30
C THR A 242 -2.56 25.42 19.19
N LYS A 243 -1.25 25.29 19.43
CA LYS A 243 -0.47 24.36 20.24
C LYS A 243 -1.19 23.66 21.40
#